data_AF-A0A2N2F597-F1
#
_entry.id   AF-A0A2N2F597-F1
#
_cell.length_a   1.000
_cell.length_b   1.000
_cell.length_c   1.000
_cell.angle_alpha   90.00
_cell.angle_beta   90.00
_cell.angle_gamma   90.00
#
_symmetry.space_group_name_H-M   'P 1'
#
loop_
_entity.id
_entity.type
_entity.pdbx_description
1 polymer ?
#
loop_
_entity_poly.entity_id
_entity_poly.type
_entity_poly.pdbx_seq_one_letter_code
_entity_poly.pdbx_strand_id
1 'polypeptide(L)'
;RGYNQAHEMARVLACKRGCAVAPILKRARRTPFQSGLPAAKRAENVKNVFTLIAGVDPALFTGKHIVLVDDLMTTGATLREAAKVLRTLNPASITAVVAARAT
;
A
#
# COMPACT_ATOMS: atom_id res chain seq x y z
N ARG A 1 1.37 -16.91 8.74
CA ARG A 1 -0.09 -16.99 8.51
C ARG A 1 -0.35 -16.34 7.15
N GLY A 2 -0.56 -17.17 6.13
CA GLY A 2 -0.23 -16.92 4.73
C GLY A 2 -1.42 -16.60 3.83
N TYR A 3 -2.30 -15.70 4.27
CA TYR A 3 -3.33 -15.14 3.40
C TYR A 3 -3.02 -13.65 3.25
N ASN A 4 -2.96 -13.16 2.01
CA ASN A 4 -2.79 -11.75 1.73
C ASN A 4 -4.16 -11.18 1.38
N GLN A 5 -4.97 -10.87 2.40
CA GLN A 5 -6.36 -10.40 2.26
C GLN A 5 -6.44 -9.19 1.33
N ALA A 6 -5.50 -8.24 1.48
CA ALA A 6 -5.40 -7.06 0.63
C ALA A 6 -5.19 -7.43 -0.85
N HIS A 7 -4.35 -8.44 -1.14
CA HIS A 7 -4.14 -8.91 -2.51
C HIS A 7 -5.39 -9.56 -3.11
N GLU A 8 -6.12 -10.37 -2.32
CA GLU A 8 -7.37 -10.98 -2.76
C GLU A 8 -8.45 -9.93 -3.06
N MET A 9 -8.58 -8.93 -2.19
CA MET A 9 -9.44 -7.78 -2.43
C MET A 9 -9.06 -7.04 -3.72
N ALA A 10 -7.75 -6.80 -3.92
CA ALA A 10 -7.25 -6.15 -5.12
C ALA A 10 -7.60 -6.96 -6.39
N ARG A 11 -7.45 -8.29 -6.36
CA ARG A 11 -7.81 -9.16 -7.50
C ARG A 11 -9.28 -9.06 -7.86
N VAL A 12 -10.17 -9.09 -6.86
CA VAL A 12 -11.62 -8.98 -7.09
C VAL A 12 -12.00 -7.60 -7.64
N LEU A 13 -11.42 -6.53 -7.07
CA LEU A 13 -11.63 -5.15 -7.55
C LEU A 13 -11.14 -4.98 -8.99
N ALA A 14 -9.95 -5.49 -9.29
CA ALA A 14 -9.35 -5.44 -10.61
C ALA A 14 -10.19 -6.15 -11.67
N CYS A 15 -10.64 -7.37 -11.37
CA CYS A 15 -11.53 -8.13 -12.25
C CYS A 15 -12.84 -7.37 -12.54
N LYS A 16 -13.48 -6.80 -11.51
CA LYS A 16 -14.74 -6.05 -11.67
C LYS A 16 -14.59 -4.72 -12.42
N ARG A 17 -13.40 -4.12 -12.39
CA ARG A 17 -13.13 -2.80 -12.99
C ARG A 17 -12.35 -2.87 -14.31
N GLY A 18 -11.95 -4.07 -14.74
CA GLY A 18 -11.14 -4.25 -15.94
C GLY A 18 -9.76 -3.60 -15.85
N CYS A 19 -9.15 -3.58 -14.65
CA CYS A 19 -7.81 -3.03 -14.44
C CYS A 19 -6.80 -4.10 -14.00
N ALA A 20 -5.52 -3.78 -14.03
CA ALA A 20 -4.44 -4.70 -13.65
C ALA A 20 -4.12 -4.61 -12.15
N VAL A 21 -3.80 -5.76 -11.55
CA VAL A 21 -3.17 -5.81 -10.23
C VAL A 21 -1.65 -5.73 -10.42
N ALA A 22 -1.01 -4.75 -9.79
CA ALA A 22 0.43 -4.54 -9.88
C ALA A 22 1.07 -4.68 -8.49
N PRO A 23 1.75 -5.80 -8.16
CA PRO A 23 2.38 -6.01 -6.86
C PRO A 23 3.74 -5.29 -6.79
N ILE A 24 3.77 -3.97 -6.98
CA ILE A 24 5.00 -3.20 -7.20
C ILE A 24 5.66 -2.68 -5.92
N LEU A 25 5.00 -2.81 -4.77
CA LEU A 25 5.54 -2.42 -3.47
C LEU A 25 6.05 -3.64 -2.72
N LYS A 26 7.25 -3.53 -2.15
CA LYS A 26 7.79 -4.47 -1.17
C LYS A 26 8.08 -3.76 0.14
N ARG A 27 8.01 -4.52 1.24
CA ARG A 27 8.37 -4.03 2.56
C ARG A 27 9.87 -4.25 2.78
N ALA A 28 10.65 -3.17 2.83
CA ALA A 28 12.10 -3.21 2.93
C ALA A 28 12.62 -3.62 4.32
N ARG A 29 11.82 -3.43 5.38
CA ARG A 29 12.17 -3.80 6.76
C ARG A 29 11.07 -4.63 7.42
N ARG A 30 11.46 -5.73 8.07
CA ARG A 30 10.62 -6.41 9.05
C ARG A 30 10.47 -5.48 10.25
N THR A 31 9.27 -4.98 10.45
CA THR A 31 8.91 -4.22 11.66
C THR A 31 8.28 -5.20 12.65
N PRO A 32 8.53 -5.04 13.97
CA PRO A 32 7.85 -5.82 14.98
C PRO A 32 6.33 -5.67 14.85
N PHE A 33 5.57 -6.69 15.29
CA PHE A 33 4.11 -6.66 15.29
C PHE A 33 3.60 -5.39 15.96
N GLN A 34 2.65 -4.70 15.31
CA GLN A 34 2.11 -3.42 15.79
C GLN A 34 1.12 -3.58 16.96
N SER A 35 0.85 -4.81 17.40
CA SER A 35 0.00 -5.11 18.55
C SER A 35 0.67 -4.60 19.83
N GLY A 36 0.09 -3.57 20.45
CA GLY A 36 0.54 -3.03 21.75
C GLY A 36 1.35 -1.72 21.70
N LEU A 37 1.61 -1.13 20.53
CA LEU A 37 2.39 0.12 20.43
C LEU A 37 1.51 1.38 20.39
N PRO A 38 1.88 2.46 21.11
CA PRO A 38 1.25 3.77 21.01
C PRO A 38 1.25 4.31 19.57
N ALA A 39 0.25 5.11 19.22
CA ALA A 39 0.06 5.63 17.85
C ALA A 39 1.29 6.36 17.28
N ALA A 40 2.03 7.12 18.12
CA ALA A 40 3.26 7.80 17.72
C ALA A 40 4.37 6.81 17.30
N LYS A 41 4.61 5.77 18.11
CA LYS A 41 5.56 4.69 17.79
C LYS A 41 5.13 3.87 16.57
N ARG A 42 3.82 3.72 16.34
CA ARG A 42 3.30 3.11 15.10
C ARG A 42 3.64 3.92 13.85
N ALA A 43 3.59 5.25 13.91
CA ALA A 43 3.95 6.10 12.78
C ALA A 43 5.45 6.05 12.47
N GLU A 44 6.31 6.07 13.49
CA GLU A 44 7.77 5.97 13.34
C GLU A 44 8.21 4.63 12.74
N ASN A 45 7.58 3.53 13.17
CA ASN A 45 7.88 2.19 12.67
C ASN A 45 7.63 2.02 11.16
N VAL A 46 6.78 2.85 10.55
CA VAL A 46 6.39 2.71 9.15
C VAL A 46 7.16 3.64 8.22
N LYS A 47 7.91 4.61 8.76
CA LYS A 47 8.71 5.54 7.97
C LYS A 47 9.73 4.78 7.09
N ASN A 48 9.70 5.03 5.78
CA ASN A 48 10.58 4.39 4.79
C ASN A 48 10.51 2.84 4.79
N VAL A 49 9.40 2.25 5.24
CA VAL A 49 9.26 0.78 5.30
C VAL A 49 8.95 0.16 3.94
N PHE A 50 8.48 0.95 2.97
CA PHE A 50 8.14 0.51 1.62
C PHE A 50 9.18 0.95 0.61
N THR A 51 9.40 0.10 -0.40
CA THR A 51 10.17 0.43 -1.60
C THR A 51 9.51 -0.21 -2.82
N LEU A 52 9.85 0.29 -4.01
CA LEU A 52 9.47 -0.37 -5.26
C LEU A 52 10.24 -1.69 -5.42
N ILE A 53 9.61 -2.68 -6.05
CA ILE A 53 10.32 -3.87 -6.52
C ILE A 53 11.34 -3.45 -7.60
N ALA A 54 12.45 -4.17 -7.67
CA ALA A 54 13.46 -3.91 -8.71
C ALA A 54 12.87 -4.18 -10.10
N GLY A 55 13.22 -3.34 -11.08
CA GLY A 55 12.74 -3.47 -12.46
C GLY A 55 11.34 -2.90 -12.72
N VAL A 56 10.74 -2.19 -11.76
CA VAL A 56 9.52 -1.40 -12.02
C VAL A 56 9.88 -0.24 -12.95
N ASP A 57 9.29 -0.23 -14.15
CA ASP A 57 9.39 0.87 -15.09
C ASP A 57 8.40 2.00 -14.69
N PRO A 58 8.87 3.20 -14.32
CA PRO A 58 8.01 4.33 -13.99
C PRO A 58 7.08 4.76 -15.12
N ALA A 59 7.47 4.58 -16.39
CA ALA A 59 6.68 5.02 -17.54
C ALA A 59 5.31 4.32 -17.62
N LEU A 60 5.21 3.08 -17.10
CA LEU A 60 3.95 2.33 -17.06
C LEU A 60 2.89 2.95 -16.13
N PHE A 61 3.32 3.76 -15.16
CA PHE A 61 2.49 4.31 -14.10
C PHE A 61 2.29 5.83 -14.20
N THR A 62 3.11 6.52 -14.99
CA THR A 62 2.98 7.97 -15.23
C THR A 62 1.58 8.31 -15.74
N GLY A 63 0.93 9.29 -15.10
CA GLY A 63 -0.41 9.73 -15.46
C GLY A 63 -1.53 8.71 -15.21
N LYS A 64 -1.25 7.57 -14.57
CA LYS A 64 -2.26 6.56 -14.23
C LYS A 64 -2.93 6.88 -12.90
N HIS A 65 -4.17 6.42 -12.73
CA HIS A 65 -4.85 6.40 -11.44
C HIS A 65 -4.49 5.10 -10.71
N ILE A 66 -3.82 5.21 -9.56
CA ILE A 66 -3.40 4.06 -8.78
C ILE A 66 -4.35 3.86 -7.60
N VAL A 67 -4.83 2.63 -7.42
CA VAL A 67 -5.62 2.23 -6.25
C VAL A 67 -4.72 1.38 -5.34
N LEU A 68 -4.46 1.88 -4.13
CA LEU A 68 -3.77 1.15 -3.07
C LEU A 68 -4.81 0.42 -2.21
N VAL A 69 -4.65 -0.89 -2.05
CA VAL A 69 -5.59 -1.73 -1.30
C VAL A 69 -4.90 -2.27 -0.05
N ASP A 70 -5.58 -2.16 1.09
CA ASP A 70 -5.16 -2.73 2.38
C ASP A 70 -6.38 -3.31 3.10
N ASP A 71 -6.20 -4.16 4.10
CA ASP A 71 -7.34 -4.77 4.82
C ASP A 71 -7.83 -3.87 5.96
N LEU A 72 -6.91 -3.30 6.75
CA LEU A 72 -7.22 -2.50 7.93
C LEU A 72 -6.36 -1.24 8.00
N MET A 73 -7.01 -0.09 8.20
CA MET A 73 -6.29 1.14 8.59
C MET A 73 -6.62 1.58 10.00
N THR A 74 -5.61 2.14 10.68
CA THR A 74 -5.80 2.92 11.91
C THR A 74 -5.55 4.40 11.64
N THR A 75 -4.33 4.88 11.90
CA THR A 75 -3.91 6.28 11.67
C THR A 75 -3.69 6.61 10.19
N GLY A 76 -3.68 5.60 9.32
CA GLY A 76 -3.32 5.72 7.91
C GLY A 76 -1.81 5.87 7.64
N ALA A 77 -0.94 5.76 8.66
CA ALA A 77 0.51 5.93 8.49
C ALA A 77 1.08 4.96 7.43
N THR A 78 0.68 3.69 7.46
CA THR A 78 1.08 2.68 6.45
C THR A 78 0.73 3.08 5.04
N LEU A 79 -0.52 3.45 4.79
CA LEU A 79 -0.99 3.88 3.48
C LEU A 79 -0.27 5.14 2.99
N ARG A 80 0.00 6.12 3.89
CA ARG A 80 0.74 7.34 3.54
C ARG A 80 2.17 7.04 3.12
N GLU A 81 2.86 6.14 3.83
CA GLU A 81 4.24 5.76 3.49
C GLU A 81 4.30 4.99 2.17
N ALA A 82 3.36 4.06 1.93
CA ALA A 82 3.22 3.40 0.63
C ALA A 82 2.93 4.41 -0.50
N ALA A 83 2.03 5.37 -0.28
CA ALA A 83 1.69 6.40 -1.25
C ALA A 83 2.89 7.32 -1.57
N LYS A 84 3.76 7.64 -0.59
CA LYS A 84 4.98 8.41 -0.85
C LYS A 84 5.89 7.74 -1.87
N VAL A 85 6.05 6.41 -1.77
CA VAL A 85 6.84 5.62 -2.73
C VAL A 85 6.16 5.61 -4.10
N LEU A 86 4.84 5.38 -4.14
CA LEU A 86 4.10 5.38 -5.40
C LEU A 86 4.10 6.74 -6.13
N ARG A 87 4.20 7.85 -5.39
CA ARG A 87 4.29 9.19 -5.99
C ARG A 87 5.53 9.39 -6.84
N THR A 88 6.62 8.65 -6.59
CA THR A 88 7.83 8.74 -7.44
C THR A 88 7.61 8.22 -8.85
N LEU A 89 6.48 7.53 -9.09
CA LEU A 89 6.05 7.04 -10.40
C LEU A 89 5.20 8.06 -11.18
N ASN A 90 5.02 9.27 -10.65
CA ASN A 90 4.20 10.35 -11.24
C ASN A 90 2.78 9.93 -11.67
N PRO A 91 1.99 9.25 -10.82
CA PRO A 91 0.61 8.92 -11.14
C PRO A 91 -0.26 10.18 -11.19
N ALA A 92 -1.37 10.13 -11.95
CA ALA A 92 -2.38 11.19 -11.95
C ALA A 92 -3.09 11.30 -10.59
N SER A 93 -3.34 10.16 -9.93
CA SER A 93 -3.88 10.13 -8.57
C SER A 93 -3.52 8.84 -7.84
N ILE A 94 -3.61 8.89 -6.51
CA ILE A 94 -3.52 7.71 -5.65
C ILE A 94 -4.74 7.69 -4.73
N THR A 95 -5.52 6.62 -4.79
CA THR A 95 -6.70 6.39 -3.94
C THR A 95 -6.44 5.18 -3.05
N ALA A 96 -6.69 5.29 -1.75
CA ALA A 96 -6.60 4.16 -0.83
C ALA A 96 -7.98 3.56 -0.57
N VAL A 97 -8.09 2.23 -0.64
CA VAL A 97 -9.29 1.46 -0.30
C VAL A 97 -8.93 0.47 0.79
N VAL A 98 -9.73 0.47 1.86
CA VAL A 98 -9.57 -0.45 2.99
C VAL A 98 -10.87 -1.14 3.33
N ALA A 99 -10.80 -2.38 3.82
CA ALA A 99 -12.01 -3.09 4.26
C ALA A 99 -12.54 -2.51 5.58
N ALA A 100 -11.63 -2.11 6.48
CA ALA A 100 -12.01 -1.57 7.78
C ALA A 100 -11.12 -0.39 8.21
N ARG A 101 -11.72 0.50 9.01
CA ARG A 101 -11.01 1.53 9.77
C ARG A 101 -11.23 1.30 11.25
N ALA A 102 -10.14 1.09 11.98
CA ALA A 102 -10.15 1.11 13.44
C ALA A 102 -9.71 2.50 13.94
N THR A 103 -10.47 3.06 14.88
CA THR A 103 -10.17 4.35 15.51
C THR A 103 -9.32 4.17 16.76
#